data_AF-A0A2N7YBR1-F1
#
_entry.id   AF-A0A2N7YBR1-F1
#
_cell.length_a   1.000
_cell.length_b   1.000
_cell.length_c   1.000
_cell.angle_alpha   90.00
_cell.angle_beta   90.00
_cell.angle_gamma   90.00
#
_symmetry.space_group_name_H-M   'P 1'
#
loop_
_entity.id
_entity.type
_entity.pdbx_description
1 polymer ?
#
loop_
_entity_poly.entity_id
_entity_poly.type
_entity_poly.pdbx_seq_one_letter_code
_entity_poly.pdbx_strand_id
1 'polypeptide(L)'
;MKGNSLSQVNYRPIEAAIRWAGLLRFQPEIVAAIIDSRHLAVTLNCPRCDELRLYIDRIYDAIYHGELPYGQNGITIDDKSLWDSPDLTIRHVDLKRWMLNHYSGQRPAFLFSRGERIAHPVITLEAGNALLVEREALKSQLEQCRSQLRALQEQRKKHDQAPPACTLCPLSDRAEATYLHIIGAMLTLMLGRSPSGTPYSSFNSQEAIASALIAHHGHLMGITERTLQAKFAQARRKLQSAVS
;
A
#
# COMPACT_ATOMS: atom_id res chain seq x y z
N MET A 1 9.73 -22.04 54.73
CA MET A 1 9.14 -20.91 53.98
C MET A 1 9.51 -21.07 52.51
N LYS A 2 8.66 -21.71 51.68
CA LYS A 2 8.91 -21.81 50.24
C LYS A 2 8.68 -20.41 49.64
N GLY A 3 9.74 -19.78 49.14
CA GLY A 3 9.63 -18.50 48.45
C GLY A 3 8.59 -18.58 47.35
N ASN A 4 7.79 -17.52 47.21
CA ASN A 4 6.63 -17.48 46.30
C ASN A 4 7.12 -17.31 44.85
N SER A 5 7.82 -18.33 44.32
CA SER A 5 8.29 -18.35 42.95
C SER A 5 7.10 -18.30 42.00
N LEU A 6 7.21 -17.48 40.95
CA LEU A 6 6.17 -17.36 39.93
C LEU A 6 6.01 -18.67 39.17
N SER A 7 7.10 -19.43 38.98
CA SER A 7 7.13 -20.68 38.24
C SER A 7 7.69 -21.84 39.08
N GLN A 8 7.27 -23.06 38.78
CA GLN A 8 7.62 -24.30 39.47
C GLN A 8 7.78 -25.42 38.43
N VAL A 9 8.43 -26.52 38.80
CA VAL A 9 8.69 -27.67 37.90
C VAL A 9 7.41 -28.50 37.68
N ASN A 10 6.52 -28.50 38.66
CA ASN A 10 5.21 -29.12 38.64
C ASN A 10 4.23 -28.28 39.47
N TYR A 11 2.93 -28.52 39.28
CA TYR A 11 1.85 -27.82 39.95
C TYR A 11 0.74 -28.80 40.32
N ARG A 12 0.07 -28.58 41.44
CA ARG A 12 -1.27 -29.16 41.63
C ARG A 12 -2.27 -28.47 40.69
N PRO A 13 -3.35 -29.15 40.23
CA PRO A 13 -4.36 -28.54 39.37
C PRO A 13 -4.88 -27.20 39.88
N ILE A 14 -5.18 -27.12 41.18
CA ILE A 14 -5.63 -25.88 41.83
C ILE A 14 -4.58 -24.78 41.79
N GLU A 15 -3.30 -25.09 42.00
CA GLU A 15 -2.22 -24.11 41.95
C GLU A 15 -2.00 -23.57 40.54
N ALA A 16 -2.08 -24.45 39.54
CA ALA A 16 -2.03 -24.06 38.13
C ALA A 16 -3.20 -23.14 37.75
N ALA A 17 -4.42 -23.47 38.17
CA ALA A 17 -5.60 -22.65 37.91
C ALA A 17 -5.52 -21.28 38.59
N ILE A 18 -5.06 -21.20 39.84
CA ILE A 18 -4.84 -19.92 40.56
C ILE A 18 -3.85 -19.04 39.78
N ARG A 19 -2.75 -19.63 39.30
CA ARG A 19 -1.73 -18.90 38.52
C ARG A 19 -2.25 -18.48 37.15
N TRP A 20 -3.07 -19.30 36.51
CA TRP A 20 -3.73 -18.98 35.24
C TRP A 20 -4.73 -17.83 35.39
N ALA A 21 -5.55 -17.85 36.43
CA ALA A 21 -6.47 -16.76 36.78
C ALA A 21 -5.77 -15.47 37.25
N GLY A 22 -4.45 -15.51 37.51
CA GLY A 22 -3.71 -14.36 38.05
C GLY A 22 -4.04 -14.06 39.51
N LEU A 23 -4.53 -15.05 40.26
CA LEU A 23 -5.02 -14.90 41.64
C LEU A 23 -3.99 -15.31 42.69
N LEU A 24 -2.70 -15.31 42.36
CA LEU A 24 -1.63 -15.75 43.27
C LEU A 24 -1.62 -15.00 44.61
N ARG A 25 -2.08 -13.74 44.64
CA ARG A 25 -2.22 -12.95 45.88
C ARG A 25 -3.30 -13.48 46.82
N PHE A 26 -4.36 -14.09 46.27
CA PHE A 26 -5.49 -14.66 47.01
C PHE A 26 -5.32 -16.16 47.27
N GLN A 27 -4.18 -16.75 46.89
CA GLN A 27 -3.89 -18.17 47.11
C GLN A 27 -4.22 -18.67 48.53
N PRO A 28 -3.82 -18.01 49.65
CA PRO A 28 -4.12 -18.53 50.98
C PRO A 28 -5.63 -18.62 51.27
N GLU A 29 -6.41 -17.62 50.84
CA GLU A 29 -7.87 -17.60 51.00
C GLU A 29 -8.55 -18.67 50.15
N ILE A 30 -8.11 -18.80 48.89
CA ILE A 30 -8.62 -19.83 47.97
C ILE A 30 -8.33 -21.22 48.50
N VAL A 31 -7.10 -21.47 48.97
CA VAL A 31 -6.71 -22.78 49.53
C VAL A 31 -7.51 -23.12 50.79
N ALA A 32 -7.81 -22.14 51.63
CA ALA A 32 -8.65 -22.34 52.81
C ALA A 32 -10.12 -22.66 52.47
N ALA A 33 -10.59 -22.30 51.28
CA ALA A 33 -11.95 -22.52 50.81
C ALA A 33 -12.12 -23.78 49.93
N ILE A 34 -11.07 -24.58 49.79
CA ILE A 34 -11.11 -25.88 49.11
C ILE A 34 -11.95 -26.85 49.96
N ILE A 35 -13.01 -27.40 49.37
CA ILE A 35 -13.85 -28.42 50.01
C ILE A 35 -13.27 -29.81 49.73
N ASP A 36 -12.86 -30.05 48.49
CA ASP A 36 -12.17 -31.25 48.03
C ASP A 36 -11.15 -30.90 46.93
N SER A 37 -10.42 -31.88 46.39
CA SER A 37 -9.33 -31.69 45.42
C SER A 37 -9.67 -30.84 44.18
N ARG A 38 -10.97 -30.58 43.89
CA ARG A 38 -11.44 -29.82 42.74
C ARG A 38 -12.50 -28.76 43.04
N HIS A 39 -13.26 -28.87 44.12
CA HIS A 39 -14.38 -27.99 44.43
C HIS A 39 -14.00 -26.90 45.43
N LEU A 40 -14.36 -25.67 45.08
CA LEU A 40 -14.24 -24.49 45.93
C LEU A 40 -15.59 -24.15 46.53
N ALA A 41 -15.59 -23.67 47.77
CA ALA A 41 -16.79 -23.19 48.43
C ALA A 41 -17.51 -22.13 47.59
N VAL A 42 -18.85 -22.22 47.52
CA VAL A 42 -19.68 -21.24 46.80
C VAL A 42 -19.53 -19.85 47.42
N THR A 43 -19.27 -19.78 48.73
CA THR A 43 -19.08 -18.56 49.51
C THR A 43 -17.70 -17.92 49.35
N LEU A 44 -16.80 -18.49 48.53
CA LEU A 44 -15.47 -17.95 48.30
C LEU A 44 -15.56 -16.56 47.68
N ASN A 45 -15.07 -15.56 48.42
CA ASN A 45 -15.05 -14.18 48.00
C ASN A 45 -13.68 -13.82 47.40
N CYS A 46 -13.52 -14.04 46.09
CA CYS A 46 -12.30 -13.70 45.36
C CYS A 46 -12.64 -13.03 44.02
N PRO A 47 -11.80 -12.10 43.53
CA PRO A 47 -11.95 -11.58 42.17
C PRO A 47 -11.82 -12.74 41.16
N ARG A 48 -12.68 -12.79 40.13
CA ARG A 48 -12.62 -13.81 39.05
C ARG A 48 -12.77 -15.27 39.53
N CYS A 49 -13.48 -15.50 40.62
CA CYS A 49 -13.75 -16.85 41.14
C CYS A 49 -14.40 -17.79 40.10
N ASP A 50 -15.24 -17.27 39.19
CA ASP A 50 -15.85 -18.10 38.14
C ASP A 50 -14.84 -18.57 37.09
N GLU A 51 -13.89 -17.70 36.73
CA GLU A 51 -12.80 -18.11 35.84
C GLU A 51 -11.87 -19.12 36.50
N LEU A 52 -11.61 -18.98 37.80
CA LEU A 52 -10.85 -19.95 38.56
C LEU A 52 -11.51 -21.34 38.50
N ARG A 53 -12.82 -21.43 38.77
CA ARG A 53 -13.59 -22.68 38.65
C ARG A 53 -13.50 -23.25 37.23
N LEU A 54 -13.69 -22.41 36.22
CA LEU A 54 -13.57 -22.82 34.81
C LEU A 54 -12.18 -23.36 34.46
N TYR A 55 -11.10 -22.74 34.94
CA TYR A 55 -9.74 -23.22 34.68
C TYR A 55 -9.44 -24.53 35.42
N ILE A 56 -9.97 -24.72 36.63
CA ILE A 56 -9.90 -26.01 37.33
C ILE A 56 -10.60 -27.07 36.49
N ASP A 57 -11.84 -26.82 36.06
CA ASP A 57 -12.62 -27.76 35.27
C ASP A 57 -11.91 -28.12 33.96
N ARG A 58 -11.33 -27.15 33.25
CA ARG A 58 -10.56 -27.39 32.02
C ARG A 58 -9.31 -28.24 32.24
N ILE A 59 -8.60 -28.03 33.34
CA ILE A 59 -7.41 -28.82 33.66
C ILE A 59 -7.81 -30.27 33.96
N TYR A 60 -8.86 -30.48 34.75
CA TYR A 60 -9.35 -31.84 35.04
C TYR A 60 -9.96 -32.51 33.82
N ASP A 61 -10.69 -31.78 32.98
CA ASP A 61 -11.23 -32.28 31.72
C ASP A 61 -10.11 -32.82 30.81
N ALA A 62 -9.03 -32.06 30.65
CA ALA A 62 -7.86 -32.50 29.88
C ALA A 62 -7.16 -33.72 30.49
N ILE A 63 -7.13 -33.85 31.82
CA ILE A 63 -6.61 -35.04 32.51
C ILE A 63 -7.49 -36.26 32.21
N TYR A 64 -8.81 -36.13 32.37
CA TYR A 64 -9.76 -37.25 32.18
C TYR A 64 -9.78 -37.77 30.75
N HIS A 65 -9.54 -36.90 29.77
CA HIS A 65 -9.50 -37.25 28.36
C HIS A 65 -8.08 -37.57 27.84
N GLY A 66 -7.08 -37.57 28.71
CA GLY A 66 -5.71 -37.96 28.37
C GLY A 66 -4.92 -36.94 27.54
N GLU A 67 -5.40 -35.70 27.43
CA GLU A 67 -4.70 -34.61 26.74
C GLU A 67 -3.57 -34.02 27.59
N LEU A 68 -3.72 -34.06 28.92
CA LEU A 68 -2.76 -33.49 29.87
C LEU A 68 -2.18 -34.58 30.77
N PRO A 69 -0.91 -34.96 30.57
CA PRO A 69 -0.22 -35.91 31.44
C PRO A 69 -0.15 -35.44 32.90
N TYR A 70 -0.42 -36.36 33.82
CA TYR A 70 -0.46 -36.13 35.25
C TYR A 70 0.31 -37.22 36.00
N GLY A 71 0.44 -37.05 37.32
CA GLY A 71 1.00 -38.06 38.21
C GLY A 71 1.21 -37.50 39.60
N GLN A 72 2.24 -37.96 40.31
CA GLN A 72 2.47 -37.60 41.71
C GLN A 72 3.90 -37.07 41.91
N ASN A 73 4.05 -36.02 42.71
CA ASN A 73 5.34 -35.41 43.02
C ASN A 73 6.19 -35.03 41.78
N GLY A 74 5.54 -34.70 40.66
CA GLY A 74 6.19 -34.35 39.40
C GLY A 74 6.66 -35.53 38.55
N ILE A 75 6.39 -36.76 38.97
CA ILE A 75 6.60 -37.97 38.16
C ILE A 75 5.28 -38.26 37.46
N THR A 76 5.30 -38.34 36.12
CA THR A 76 4.12 -38.68 35.32
C THR A 76 3.79 -40.15 35.52
N ILE A 77 2.56 -40.43 35.94
CA ILE A 77 2.04 -41.77 36.21
C ILE A 77 0.57 -41.76 35.77
N ASP A 78 0.20 -42.67 34.86
CA ASP A 78 -1.19 -42.83 34.43
C ASP A 78 -1.94 -43.73 35.42
N ASP A 79 -2.22 -43.19 36.60
CA ASP A 79 -2.99 -43.86 37.66
C ASP A 79 -4.24 -43.05 38.01
N LYS A 80 -5.40 -43.56 37.59
CA LYS A 80 -6.70 -42.91 37.79
C LYS A 80 -7.09 -42.76 39.27
N SER A 81 -6.48 -43.51 40.18
CA SER A 81 -6.70 -43.33 41.62
C SER A 81 -6.24 -41.96 42.12
N LEU A 82 -5.36 -41.28 41.36
CA LEU A 82 -4.87 -39.94 41.67
C LEU A 82 -5.88 -38.84 41.34
N TRP A 83 -6.96 -39.10 40.61
CA TRP A 83 -7.89 -38.06 40.15
C TRP A 83 -8.50 -37.24 41.29
N ASP A 84 -8.81 -37.89 42.41
CA ASP A 84 -9.33 -37.22 43.60
C ASP A 84 -8.23 -36.97 44.66
N SER A 85 -6.98 -37.33 44.37
CA SER A 85 -5.88 -37.20 45.31
C SER A 85 -5.35 -35.77 45.40
N PRO A 86 -5.11 -35.24 46.62
CA PRO A 86 -4.47 -33.94 46.79
C PRO A 86 -3.01 -33.92 46.32
N ASP A 87 -2.40 -35.08 46.09
CA ASP A 87 -1.02 -35.22 45.61
C ASP A 87 -0.90 -35.26 44.08
N LEU A 88 -2.04 -35.15 43.38
CA LEU A 88 -2.07 -35.01 41.93
C LEU A 88 -1.25 -33.79 41.49
N THR A 89 -0.31 -34.03 40.59
CA THR A 89 0.58 -33.02 40.03
C THR A 89 0.63 -33.11 38.52
N ILE A 90 0.81 -31.96 37.89
CA ILE A 90 1.00 -31.78 36.45
C ILE A 90 2.37 -31.13 36.27
N ARG A 91 3.18 -31.64 35.35
CA ARG A 91 4.49 -31.04 35.05
C ARG A 91 4.33 -29.73 34.30
N HIS A 92 5.21 -28.78 34.59
CA HIS A 92 5.22 -27.48 33.93
C HIS A 92 5.28 -27.59 32.40
N VAL A 93 6.15 -28.47 31.89
CA VAL A 93 6.37 -28.62 30.44
C VAL A 93 5.12 -29.17 29.75
N ASP A 94 4.42 -30.10 30.40
CA ASP A 94 3.21 -30.72 29.85
C ASP A 94 2.04 -29.73 29.87
N LEU A 95 1.85 -29.00 30.98
CA LEU A 95 0.85 -27.93 31.06
C LEU A 95 1.13 -26.82 30.03
N LYS A 96 2.38 -26.41 29.86
CA LYS A 96 2.78 -25.41 28.85
C LYS A 96 2.47 -25.88 27.43
N ARG A 97 2.77 -27.15 27.10
CA ARG A 97 2.48 -27.74 25.79
C ARG A 97 0.98 -27.80 25.51
N TRP A 98 0.21 -28.31 26.47
CA TRP A 98 -1.25 -28.38 26.36
C TRP A 98 -1.87 -26.99 26.18
N MET A 99 -1.44 -25.99 26.97
CA MET A 99 -1.93 -24.62 26.80
C MET A 99 -1.57 -24.02 25.45
N LEU A 100 -0.37 -24.30 24.91
CA LEU A 100 0.02 -23.80 23.59
C LEU A 100 -0.87 -24.38 22.48
N ASN A 101 -1.28 -25.63 22.60
CA ASN A 101 -2.10 -26.33 21.61
C ASN A 101 -3.58 -25.93 21.67
N HIS A 102 -4.18 -25.91 22.87
CA HIS A 102 -5.63 -25.72 23.03
C HIS A 102 -6.02 -24.27 23.38
N TYR A 103 -5.10 -23.48 23.91
CA TYR A 103 -5.32 -22.10 24.37
C TYR A 103 -4.21 -21.17 23.89
N SER A 104 -3.82 -21.24 22.62
CA SER A 104 -2.65 -20.54 22.05
C SER A 104 -2.61 -19.02 22.29
N GLY A 105 -3.78 -18.38 22.44
CA GLY A 105 -3.94 -16.96 22.78
C GLY A 105 -3.80 -16.63 24.27
N GLN A 106 -3.83 -17.62 25.16
CA GLN A 106 -3.67 -17.44 26.60
C GLN A 106 -2.26 -17.87 27.04
N ARG A 107 -1.43 -16.89 27.39
CA ARG A 107 -0.04 -17.12 27.78
C ARG A 107 0.23 -16.56 29.17
N PRO A 108 -0.18 -17.25 30.25
CA PRO A 108 0.01 -16.77 31.60
C PRO A 108 1.51 -16.75 31.97
N ALA A 109 1.91 -15.74 32.74
CA ALA A 109 3.32 -15.43 33.00
C ALA A 109 4.10 -16.52 33.76
N PHE A 110 3.40 -17.47 34.42
CA PHE A 110 4.05 -18.57 35.13
C PHE A 110 4.55 -19.69 34.21
N LEU A 111 3.99 -19.81 33.00
CA LEU A 111 4.36 -20.81 31.99
C LEU A 111 5.18 -20.22 30.83
N PHE A 112 4.90 -18.96 30.49
CA PHE A 112 5.48 -18.32 29.31
C PHE A 112 6.35 -17.13 29.70
N SER A 113 7.56 -17.13 29.16
CA SER A 113 8.49 -16.00 29.27
C SER A 113 7.91 -14.74 28.63
N ARG A 114 8.50 -13.57 28.92
CA ARG A 114 8.06 -12.31 28.31
C ARG A 114 8.11 -12.34 26.78
N GLY A 115 9.16 -12.94 26.20
CA GLY A 115 9.29 -13.07 24.75
C GLY A 115 8.16 -13.90 24.15
N GLU A 116 7.86 -15.06 24.76
CA GLU A 116 6.76 -15.92 24.34
C GLU A 116 5.39 -15.24 24.50
N ARG A 117 5.20 -14.38 25.51
CA ARG A 117 3.91 -13.67 25.68
C ARG A 117 3.67 -12.56 24.68
N ILE A 118 4.74 -11.91 24.20
CA ILE A 118 4.65 -10.80 23.24
C ILE A 118 4.65 -11.33 21.79
N ALA A 119 5.24 -12.50 21.55
CA ALA A 119 5.17 -13.16 20.24
C ALA A 119 3.71 -13.44 19.87
N HIS A 120 3.19 -12.84 18.80
CA HIS A 120 1.83 -13.13 18.36
C HIS A 120 1.65 -14.61 17.98
N PRO A 121 0.57 -15.29 18.41
CA PRO A 121 0.35 -16.71 18.09
C PRO A 121 0.34 -17.03 16.59
N VAL A 122 0.05 -16.03 15.77
CA VAL A 122 -0.19 -16.17 14.33
C VAL A 122 1.06 -15.87 13.49
N ILE A 123 2.03 -15.11 14.01
CA ILE A 123 3.26 -14.81 13.26
C ILE A 123 4.27 -15.93 13.53
N THR A 124 4.09 -17.06 12.85
CA THR A 124 5.07 -18.14 12.85
C THR A 124 6.36 -17.65 12.20
N LEU A 125 7.48 -18.28 12.53
CA LEU A 125 8.77 -18.03 11.85
C LEU A 125 8.63 -18.21 10.32
N GLU A 126 7.82 -19.18 9.91
CA GLU A 126 7.48 -19.44 8.51
C GLU A 126 6.74 -18.27 7.86
N ALA A 127 5.73 -17.70 8.53
CA ALA A 127 5.03 -16.50 8.05
C ALA A 127 5.98 -15.31 7.95
N GLY A 128 6.90 -15.15 8.92
CA GLY A 128 7.95 -14.13 8.88
C GLY A 128 8.88 -14.30 7.67
N ASN A 129 9.34 -15.53 7.41
CA ASN A 129 10.20 -15.84 6.27
C ASN A 129 9.48 -15.64 4.93
N ALA A 130 8.20 -16.05 4.83
CA ALA A 130 7.39 -15.84 3.63
C ALA A 130 7.25 -14.34 3.30
N LEU A 131 6.98 -13.50 4.31
CA LEU A 131 6.91 -12.05 4.13
C LEU A 131 8.26 -11.43 3.72
N LEU A 132 9.38 -11.96 4.22
CA LEU A 132 10.71 -11.51 3.81
C LEU A 132 10.98 -11.83 2.33
N VAL A 133 10.65 -13.05 1.89
CA VAL A 133 10.78 -13.45 0.48
C VAL A 133 9.91 -12.58 -0.43
N GLU A 134 8.65 -12.34 -0.04
CA GLU A 134 7.73 -11.48 -0.81
C GLU A 134 8.25 -10.04 -0.91
N ARG A 135 8.78 -9.49 0.20
CA ARG A 135 9.42 -8.17 0.20
C ARG A 135 10.62 -8.11 -0.74
N GLU A 136 11.48 -9.14 -0.75
CA GLU A 136 12.65 -9.19 -1.64
C GLU A 136 12.24 -9.30 -3.11
N ALA A 137 11.22 -10.10 -3.43
CA ALA A 137 10.64 -10.20 -4.77
C ALA A 137 10.08 -8.85 -5.24
N LEU A 138 9.31 -8.16 -4.40
CA LEU A 138 8.76 -6.83 -4.71
C LEU A 138 9.85 -5.78 -4.93
N LYS A 139 10.93 -5.81 -4.14
CA LYS A 139 12.08 -4.92 -4.34
C LYS A 139 12.75 -5.17 -5.69
N SER A 140 12.97 -6.43 -6.05
CA SER A 140 13.56 -6.82 -7.34
C SER A 140 12.69 -6.33 -8.51
N GLN A 141 11.38 -6.53 -8.45
CA GLN A 141 10.44 -6.04 -9.46
C GLN A 141 10.49 -4.51 -9.58
N LEU A 142 10.57 -3.80 -8.45
CA LEU A 142 10.64 -2.34 -8.43
C LEU A 142 11.94 -1.82 -9.06
N GLU A 143 13.07 -2.46 -8.79
CA GLU A 143 14.36 -2.16 -9.43
C GLU A 143 14.33 -2.44 -10.94
N GLN A 144 13.69 -3.52 -11.36
CA GLN A 144 13.50 -3.85 -12.77
C GLN A 144 12.65 -2.79 -13.48
N CYS A 145 11.53 -2.39 -12.87
CA CYS A 145 10.64 -1.36 -13.40
C CYS A 145 11.35 0.01 -13.51
N ARG A 146 12.13 0.40 -12.49
CA ARG A 146 12.98 1.61 -12.53
C ARG A 146 14.02 1.57 -13.63
N SER A 147 14.57 0.39 -13.91
CA SER A 147 15.59 0.22 -14.95
C SER A 147 14.97 0.31 -16.35
N GLN A 148 13.81 -0.30 -16.56
CA GLN A 148 13.04 -0.15 -17.79
C GLN A 148 12.64 1.31 -18.05
N LEU A 149 12.18 2.02 -17.00
CA LEU A 149 11.79 3.42 -17.11
C LEU A 149 12.99 4.31 -17.51
N ARG A 150 14.17 4.07 -16.92
CA ARG A 150 15.41 4.74 -17.33
C ARG A 150 15.78 4.46 -18.79
N ALA A 151 15.71 3.20 -19.22
CA ALA A 151 15.99 2.82 -20.60
C ALA A 151 15.04 3.52 -21.60
N LEU A 152 13.74 3.58 -21.28
CA LEU A 152 12.74 4.28 -22.09
C LEU A 152 13.00 5.80 -22.12
N GLN A 153 13.39 6.40 -20.99
CA GLN A 153 13.77 7.82 -20.95
C GLN A 153 15.00 8.12 -21.80
N GLU A 154 16.01 7.24 -21.78
CA GLU A 154 17.18 7.37 -22.65
C GLU A 154 16.82 7.21 -24.13
N GLN A 155 15.97 6.25 -24.48
CA GLN A 155 15.46 6.10 -25.84
C GLN A 155 14.71 7.36 -26.29
N ARG A 156 13.83 7.91 -25.44
CA ARG A 156 13.13 9.16 -25.73
C ARG A 156 14.10 10.33 -25.91
N LYS A 157 15.10 10.49 -25.03
CA LYS A 157 16.13 11.52 -25.20
C LYS A 157 16.90 11.37 -26.51
N LYS A 158 17.25 10.14 -26.91
CA LYS A 158 17.89 9.88 -28.22
C LYS A 158 16.97 10.22 -29.38
N HIS A 159 15.67 9.96 -29.26
CA HIS A 159 14.67 10.31 -30.27
C HIS A 159 14.40 11.82 -30.34
N ASP A 160 14.47 12.53 -29.21
CA ASP A 160 14.38 13.99 -29.11
C ASP A 160 15.70 14.69 -29.50
N GLN A 161 16.83 13.97 -29.51
CA GLN A 161 18.15 14.43 -29.98
C GLN A 161 18.43 14.13 -31.45
N ALA A 162 17.60 13.31 -32.12
CA ALA A 162 17.51 13.42 -33.57
C ALA A 162 17.11 14.88 -33.86
N PRO A 163 17.78 15.58 -34.80
CA PRO A 163 17.44 16.97 -35.09
C PRO A 163 15.94 17.04 -35.30
N PRO A 164 15.24 18.05 -34.76
CA PRO A 164 13.80 18.11 -34.89
C PRO A 164 13.50 18.02 -36.38
N ALA A 165 13.03 16.86 -36.83
CA ALA A 165 12.31 16.77 -38.07
C ALA A 165 11.11 17.65 -37.79
N CYS A 166 11.20 18.90 -38.24
CA CYS A 166 10.33 19.99 -37.90
C CYS A 166 8.88 19.48 -37.81
N THR A 167 8.34 19.42 -36.60
CA THR A 167 6.92 19.16 -36.35
C THR A 167 6.04 20.36 -36.68
N LEU A 168 6.66 21.41 -37.23
CA LEU A 168 6.04 22.15 -38.31
C LEU A 168 6.54 21.48 -39.59
N CYS A 169 5.75 20.65 -40.25
CA CYS A 169 5.89 20.62 -41.70
C CYS A 169 5.85 22.10 -42.10
N PRO A 170 6.93 22.71 -42.62
CA PRO A 170 6.69 23.89 -43.41
C PRO A 170 5.71 23.37 -44.45
N LEU A 171 4.58 24.04 -44.63
CA LEU A 171 4.03 24.09 -45.97
C LEU A 171 5.26 24.38 -46.83
N SER A 172 5.78 23.37 -47.53
CA SER A 172 7.18 23.34 -48.02
C SER A 172 7.55 24.71 -48.56
N ASP A 173 8.79 25.19 -48.48
CA ASP A 173 9.13 26.55 -48.96
C ASP A 173 8.50 26.88 -50.34
N ARG A 174 8.29 25.85 -51.16
CA ARG A 174 7.42 25.82 -52.35
C ARG A 174 5.94 26.21 -52.13
N ALA A 175 5.19 25.60 -51.21
CA ALA A 175 3.82 25.98 -50.87
C ALA A 175 3.73 27.40 -50.28
N GLU A 176 4.63 27.81 -49.38
CA GLU A 176 4.65 29.21 -48.91
C GLU A 176 4.92 30.18 -50.08
N ALA A 177 5.87 29.88 -50.96
CA ALA A 177 6.11 30.66 -52.17
C ALA A 177 4.86 30.69 -53.06
N THR A 178 4.17 29.57 -53.22
CA THR A 178 2.94 29.47 -54.02
C THR A 178 1.85 30.38 -53.45
N TYR A 179 1.60 30.36 -52.13
CA TYR A 179 0.63 31.26 -51.51
C TYR A 179 1.01 32.73 -51.65
N LEU A 180 2.29 33.06 -51.48
CA LEU A 180 2.77 34.43 -51.68
C LEU A 180 2.63 34.89 -53.13
N HIS A 181 2.85 34.01 -54.12
CA HIS A 181 2.59 34.34 -55.53
C HIS A 181 1.10 34.57 -55.81
N ILE A 182 0.21 33.71 -55.28
CA ILE A 182 -1.24 33.87 -55.43
C ILE A 182 -1.69 35.19 -54.81
N ILE A 183 -1.28 35.48 -53.57
CA ILE A 183 -1.60 36.73 -52.88
C ILE A 183 -1.07 37.93 -53.66
N GLY A 184 0.18 37.87 -54.13
CA GLY A 184 0.78 38.93 -54.92
C GLY A 184 0.02 39.19 -56.22
N ALA A 185 -0.35 38.13 -56.95
CA ALA A 185 -1.07 38.23 -58.21
C ALA A 185 -2.48 38.78 -58.00
N MET A 186 -3.17 38.36 -56.94
CA MET A 186 -4.47 38.92 -56.56
C MET A 186 -4.36 40.41 -56.24
N LEU A 187 -3.34 40.83 -55.47
CA LEU A 187 -3.11 42.25 -55.18
C LEU A 187 -2.86 43.06 -56.47
N THR A 188 -2.06 42.53 -57.40
CA THR A 188 -1.80 43.17 -58.69
C THR A 188 -3.07 43.27 -59.53
N LEU A 189 -3.90 42.23 -59.57
CA LEU A 189 -5.17 42.25 -60.29
C LEU A 189 -6.15 43.24 -59.66
N MET A 190 -6.34 43.20 -58.34
CA MET A 190 -7.26 44.08 -57.63
C MET A 190 -6.90 45.56 -57.81
N LEU A 191 -5.61 45.89 -57.88
CA LEU A 191 -5.14 47.26 -58.10
C LEU A 191 -4.90 47.58 -59.59
N GLY A 192 -5.15 46.62 -60.47
CA GLY A 192 -4.94 46.71 -61.91
C GLY A 192 -6.13 47.30 -62.66
N ARG A 193 -5.94 47.46 -63.97
CA ARG A 193 -6.98 47.92 -64.91
C ARG A 193 -7.01 46.99 -66.12
N SER A 194 -8.18 46.86 -66.73
CA SER A 194 -8.35 46.17 -68.00
C SER A 194 -7.62 46.88 -69.14
N PRO A 195 -7.37 46.21 -70.28
CA PRO A 195 -6.77 46.86 -71.46
C PRO A 195 -7.56 48.08 -71.95
N SER A 196 -8.86 48.13 -71.68
CA SER A 196 -9.76 49.26 -71.98
C SER A 196 -9.76 50.36 -70.90
N GLY A 197 -8.93 50.23 -69.86
CA GLY A 197 -8.74 51.24 -68.81
C GLY A 197 -9.66 51.12 -67.59
N THR A 198 -10.58 50.15 -67.55
CA THR A 198 -11.52 49.96 -66.42
C THR A 198 -10.82 49.28 -65.24
N PRO A 199 -10.88 49.81 -64.00
CA PRO A 199 -10.28 49.15 -62.83
C PRO A 199 -10.98 47.82 -62.54
N TYR A 200 -10.20 46.82 -62.14
CA TYR A 200 -10.75 45.49 -61.81
C TYR A 200 -11.42 45.43 -60.43
N SER A 201 -11.16 46.41 -59.55
CA SER A 201 -11.73 46.51 -58.21
C SER A 201 -12.06 47.96 -57.85
N SER A 202 -12.89 48.14 -56.83
CA SER A 202 -13.15 49.45 -56.21
C SER A 202 -12.01 49.93 -55.31
N PHE A 203 -11.07 49.04 -54.94
CA PHE A 203 -9.91 49.42 -54.13
C PHE A 203 -8.82 50.11 -54.96
N ASN A 204 -8.25 51.19 -54.42
CA ASN A 204 -7.24 52.01 -55.08
C ASN A 204 -5.83 51.88 -54.45
N SER A 205 -5.70 51.24 -53.29
CA SER A 205 -4.41 51.03 -52.61
C SER A 205 -4.38 49.73 -51.80
N GLN A 206 -3.17 49.31 -51.41
CA GLN A 206 -2.97 48.11 -50.58
C GLN A 206 -3.50 48.32 -49.16
N GLU A 207 -3.38 49.54 -48.65
CA GLU A 207 -3.89 49.95 -47.33
C GLU A 207 -5.42 49.84 -47.30
N ALA A 208 -6.10 50.28 -48.36
CA ALA A 208 -7.56 50.16 -48.47
C ALA A 208 -8.02 48.69 -48.44
N ILE A 209 -7.27 47.80 -49.10
CA ILE A 209 -7.52 46.35 -49.07
C ILE A 209 -7.26 45.79 -47.66
N ALA A 210 -6.15 46.17 -47.02
CA ALA A 210 -5.82 45.72 -45.67
C ALA A 210 -6.86 46.17 -44.64
N SER A 211 -7.30 47.43 -44.69
CA SER A 211 -8.36 47.97 -43.83
C SER A 211 -9.68 47.23 -44.02
N ALA A 212 -10.07 46.94 -45.26
CA ALA A 212 -11.27 46.15 -45.55
C ALA A 212 -11.17 44.72 -44.98
N LEU A 213 -10.02 44.05 -45.15
CA LEU A 213 -9.80 42.71 -44.58
C LEU A 213 -9.86 42.70 -43.05
N ILE A 214 -9.32 43.72 -42.38
CA ILE A 214 -9.40 43.83 -40.92
C ILE A 214 -10.84 44.09 -40.48
N ALA A 215 -11.56 44.98 -41.18
CA ALA A 215 -12.94 45.31 -40.86
C ALA A 215 -13.89 44.10 -40.98
N HIS A 216 -13.68 43.24 -41.98
CA HIS A 216 -14.54 42.08 -42.23
C HIS A 216 -14.06 40.78 -41.57
N HIS A 217 -12.75 40.61 -41.39
CA HIS A 217 -12.14 39.33 -40.97
C HIS A 217 -11.12 39.45 -39.84
N GLY A 218 -11.05 40.58 -39.12
CA GLY A 218 -10.07 40.81 -38.06
C GLY A 218 -10.15 39.86 -36.85
N HIS A 219 -11.20 39.06 -36.72
CA HIS A 219 -11.32 38.01 -35.69
C HIS A 219 -10.47 36.77 -35.99
N LEU A 220 -9.99 36.61 -37.23
CA LEU A 220 -9.15 35.47 -37.61
C LEU A 220 -7.69 35.71 -37.22
N MET A 221 -7.06 34.66 -36.69
CA MET A 221 -5.65 34.68 -36.33
C MET A 221 -4.79 35.10 -37.54
N GLY A 222 -3.92 36.10 -37.34
CA GLY A 222 -3.01 36.59 -38.38
C GLY A 222 -3.57 37.71 -39.26
N ILE A 223 -4.85 38.07 -39.15
CA ILE A 223 -5.45 39.22 -39.86
C ILE A 223 -5.32 40.48 -38.99
N THR A 224 -4.10 40.97 -38.87
CA THR A 224 -3.76 42.24 -38.20
C THR A 224 -3.07 43.18 -39.17
N GLU A 225 -3.16 44.49 -38.95
CA GLU A 225 -2.54 45.50 -39.81
C GLU A 225 -1.05 45.22 -40.07
N ARG A 226 -0.29 44.98 -39.00
CA ARG A 226 1.14 44.65 -39.07
C ARG A 226 1.41 43.39 -39.90
N THR A 227 0.59 42.36 -39.75
CA THR A 227 0.80 41.07 -40.45
C THR A 227 0.44 41.18 -41.92
N LEU A 228 -0.66 41.85 -42.25
CA LEU A 228 -1.10 42.06 -43.63
C LEU A 228 -0.10 42.94 -44.39
N GLN A 229 0.35 44.06 -43.81
CA GLN A 229 1.38 44.90 -44.44
C GLN A 229 2.66 44.11 -44.73
N ALA A 230 3.14 43.33 -43.75
CA ALA A 230 4.32 42.50 -43.93
C ALA A 230 4.13 41.44 -45.03
N LYS A 231 2.99 40.73 -45.04
CA LYS A 231 2.71 39.67 -46.03
C LYS A 231 2.45 40.23 -47.43
N PHE A 232 1.78 41.37 -47.57
CA PHE A 232 1.58 42.04 -48.86
C PHE A 232 2.90 42.52 -49.46
N ALA A 233 3.75 43.14 -48.63
CA ALA A 233 5.09 43.54 -49.06
C ALA A 233 5.97 42.34 -49.43
N GLN A 234 5.85 41.23 -48.72
CA GLN A 234 6.58 39.98 -49.03
C GLN A 234 6.07 39.35 -50.34
N ALA A 235 4.75 39.26 -50.51
CA ALA A 235 4.10 38.71 -51.69
C ALA A 235 4.46 39.47 -52.95
N ARG A 236 4.42 40.81 -52.90
CA ARG A 236 4.81 41.67 -54.02
C ARG A 236 6.28 41.50 -54.40
N ARG A 237 7.19 41.47 -53.42
CA ARG A 237 8.62 41.25 -53.67
C ARG A 237 8.86 39.89 -54.33
N LYS A 238 8.24 38.82 -53.83
CA LYS A 238 8.35 37.48 -54.42
C LYS A 238 7.79 37.42 -55.84
N LEU A 239 6.62 38.03 -56.09
CA LEU A 239 6.03 38.06 -57.42
C LEU A 239 6.91 38.85 -58.40
N GLN A 240 7.43 40.02 -57.99
CA GLN A 240 8.34 40.81 -58.80
C GLN A 240 9.60 40.01 -59.17
N SER A 241 10.22 39.33 -58.21
CA SER A 241 11.38 38.45 -58.49
C SER A 241 11.08 37.24 -59.37
N ALA A 242 9.82 36.82 -59.51
CA ALA A 242 9.42 35.70 -60.36
C ALA A 242 9.01 36.12 -61.78
N VAL A 243 8.66 37.40 -61.97
CA VAL A 243 8.22 37.98 -63.25
C VAL A 243 9.33 38.82 -63.91
N SER A 244 10.39 39.17 -63.17
CA SER A 244 11.60 39.83 -63.68
C SER A 244 12.60 38.81 -64.20
#